data_AF-A0A3Q7FL13-F1
#
_entry.id   AF-A0A3Q7FL13-F1
#
_cell.length_a   1.000
_cell.length_b   1.000
_cell.length_c   1.000
_cell.angle_alpha   90.00
_cell.angle_beta   90.00
_cell.angle_gamma   90.00
#
_symmetry.space_group_name_H-M   'P 1'
#
loop_
_entity.id
_entity.type
_entity.pdbx_description
1 polymer ?
#
loop_
_entity_poly.entity_id
_entity_poly.type
_entity_poly.pdbx_seq_one_letter_code
_entity_poly.pdbx_strand_id
1 'polypeptide(L)'
;MDSSESHLLHLEDTWMVSFGMEEFAEKYGGLKPSQFVDLTSLMGDKSDNIPGVHGIGDVHAIQLIAKFGTLENLLECVEQVEEERIRKDVHTLKQAIASRNSQSFGLDPFLKVALLSDAELARLSKDLAILRCDLPSYMVPFVPDDLIFEKPEDGGEKFTSLLTAISAYAEGFSADNIIRRALYLWKKLEKQTVDTIHQKVVSADKRLES
;
A
#
# COMPACT_ATOMS: atom_id res chain seq x y z
N MET A 1 -11.06 48.99 7.29
CA MET A 1 -10.94 48.32 5.98
C MET A 1 -9.79 47.36 6.12
N ASP A 2 -10.12 46.18 6.64
CA ASP A 2 -9.19 45.13 7.02
C ASP A 2 -9.79 43.85 6.43
N SER A 3 -9.29 43.41 5.29
CA SER A 3 -9.82 42.28 4.51
C SER A 3 -8.80 41.80 3.48
N SER A 4 -7.55 41.56 3.89
CA SER A 4 -6.56 40.95 2.99
C SER A 4 -5.65 39.89 3.63
N GLU A 5 -5.89 39.52 4.89
CA GLU A 5 -5.14 38.45 5.59
C GLU A 5 -5.99 37.20 5.87
N SER A 6 -6.65 36.63 4.87
CA SER A 6 -7.42 35.38 5.09
C SER A 6 -7.23 34.28 4.07
N HIS A 7 -6.16 34.31 3.26
CA HIS A 7 -5.83 33.19 2.37
C HIS A 7 -4.32 32.93 2.28
N LEU A 8 -3.65 32.80 3.42
CA LEU A 8 -2.38 32.08 3.51
C LEU A 8 -2.72 30.65 3.92
N LEU A 9 -2.78 29.78 2.91
CA LEU A 9 -2.97 28.34 3.05
C LEU A 9 -1.95 27.78 4.05
N HIS A 10 -2.43 27.16 5.12
CA HIS A 10 -1.69 26.19 5.91
C HIS A 10 -1.30 24.99 5.02
N LEU A 11 -0.20 25.12 4.30
CA LEU A 11 0.40 24.09 3.43
C LEU A 11 1.85 23.80 3.86
N GLU A 12 2.11 23.88 5.15
CA GLU A 12 3.36 23.46 5.75
C GLU A 12 3.03 22.33 6.75
N ASP A 13 3.83 21.27 6.71
CA ASP A 13 3.80 20.05 7.56
C ASP A 13 3.09 18.79 7.03
N THR A 14 3.23 18.47 5.75
CA THR A 14 3.17 17.06 5.30
C THR A 14 4.56 16.59 4.90
N TRP A 15 5.50 16.58 5.85
CA TRP A 15 6.80 15.94 5.66
C TRP A 15 6.65 14.43 5.88
N MET A 16 7.34 13.62 5.07
CA MET A 16 7.37 12.17 5.27
C MET A 16 8.00 11.86 6.62
N VAL A 17 7.22 11.33 7.55
CA VAL A 17 7.72 10.84 8.83
C VAL A 17 8.40 9.49 8.59
N SER A 18 9.60 9.29 9.12
CA SER A 18 10.26 7.98 9.08
C SER A 18 9.42 6.98 9.86
N PHE A 19 9.06 5.86 9.22
CA PHE A 19 8.36 4.76 9.86
C PHE A 19 9.30 3.55 9.89
N GLY A 20 9.84 3.25 11.07
CA GLY A 20 10.83 2.21 11.30
C GLY A 20 10.23 0.98 11.98
N MET A 21 11.13 0.09 12.42
CA MET A 21 10.73 -1.16 13.09
C MET A 21 10.17 -0.94 14.49
N GLU A 22 10.55 0.15 15.17
CA GLU A 22 10.06 0.49 16.51
C GLU A 22 8.59 0.93 16.42
N GLU A 23 8.28 1.86 15.52
CA GLU A 23 6.92 2.33 15.27
C GLU A 23 6.03 1.20 14.71
N PHE A 24 6.60 0.29 13.91
CA PHE A 24 5.89 -0.91 13.46
C PHE A 24 5.49 -1.79 14.64
N ALA A 25 6.41 -2.04 15.58
CA ALA A 25 6.14 -2.85 16.75
C ALA A 25 5.12 -2.19 17.70
N GLU A 26 5.15 -0.87 17.84
CA GLU A 26 4.14 -0.14 18.61
C GLU A 26 2.74 -0.28 18.02
N LYS A 27 2.62 -0.19 16.69
CA LYS A 27 1.33 -0.20 16.00
C LYS A 27 0.76 -1.60 15.79
N TYR A 28 1.60 -2.57 15.46
CA TYR A 28 1.20 -3.92 15.07
C TYR A 28 1.63 -4.99 16.08
N GLY A 29 2.27 -4.60 17.18
CA GLY A 29 2.68 -5.51 18.24
C GLY A 29 3.78 -6.48 17.79
N GLY A 30 3.59 -7.76 18.10
CA GLY A 30 4.56 -8.82 17.82
C GLY A 30 4.57 -9.34 16.37
N LEU A 31 3.85 -8.69 15.46
CA LEU A 31 3.86 -9.07 14.04
C LEU A 31 5.23 -8.77 13.42
N LYS A 32 5.60 -9.55 12.41
CA LYS A 32 6.75 -9.26 11.55
C LYS A 32 6.30 -8.47 10.32
N PRO A 33 7.15 -7.60 9.74
CA PRO A 33 6.84 -6.92 8.47
C PRO A 33 6.45 -7.89 7.35
N SER A 34 7.02 -9.10 7.31
CA SER A 34 6.67 -10.13 6.33
C SER A 34 5.23 -10.64 6.44
N GLN A 35 4.60 -10.49 7.62
CA GLN A 35 3.20 -10.89 7.87
C GLN A 35 2.22 -9.75 7.60
N PHE A 36 2.72 -8.57 7.21
CA PHE A 36 1.87 -7.41 6.94
C PHE A 36 0.92 -7.68 5.77
N VAL A 37 1.35 -8.45 4.78
CA VAL A 37 0.49 -8.86 3.67
C VAL A 37 -0.69 -9.72 4.11
N ASP A 38 -0.47 -10.65 5.06
CA ASP A 38 -1.53 -11.46 5.65
C ASP A 38 -2.49 -10.60 6.48
N LEU A 39 -1.97 -9.58 7.17
CA LEU A 39 -2.79 -8.62 7.90
C LEU A 39 -3.69 -7.83 6.94
N THR A 40 -3.11 -7.21 5.91
CA THR A 40 -3.82 -6.40 4.91
C THR A 40 -4.85 -7.22 4.15
N SER A 41 -4.60 -8.51 3.91
CA SER A 41 -5.57 -9.41 3.27
C SER A 41 -6.89 -9.54 4.04
N LEU A 42 -6.84 -9.40 5.38
CA LEU A 42 -8.02 -9.47 6.25
C LEU A 42 -8.71 -8.12 6.40
N MET A 43 -7.95 -7.03 6.58
CA MET A 43 -8.52 -5.69 6.81
C MET A 43 -8.87 -4.94 5.53
N GLY A 44 -8.25 -5.31 4.41
CA GLY A 44 -8.28 -4.58 3.14
C GLY A 44 -7.36 -3.35 3.13
N ASP A 45 -7.26 -2.73 1.95
CA ASP A 45 -6.58 -1.45 1.77
C ASP A 45 -7.50 -0.48 1.01
N LYS A 46 -7.98 0.55 1.69
CA LYS A 46 -8.87 1.56 1.09
C LYS A 46 -8.17 2.43 0.05
N SER A 47 -6.87 2.65 0.22
CA SER A 47 -6.08 3.49 -0.70
C SER A 47 -5.95 2.81 -2.06
N ASP A 48 -5.74 1.49 -2.02
CA ASP A 48 -5.58 0.65 -3.22
C ASP A 48 -6.90 -0.01 -3.67
N ASN A 49 -8.02 0.36 -3.05
CA ASN A 49 -9.35 -0.22 -3.32
C ASN A 49 -9.37 -1.76 -3.20
N ILE A 50 -8.56 -2.30 -2.28
CA ILE A 50 -8.51 -3.72 -1.94
C ILE A 50 -9.53 -3.98 -0.83
N PRO A 51 -10.58 -4.79 -1.07
CA PRO A 51 -11.56 -5.12 -0.05
C PRO A 51 -10.98 -6.04 1.04
N GLY A 52 -11.44 -5.86 2.29
CA GLY A 52 -11.14 -6.76 3.40
C GLY A 52 -12.28 -7.74 3.66
N VAL A 53 -12.03 -8.68 4.58
CA VAL A 53 -13.05 -9.61 5.09
C VAL A 53 -14.09 -8.84 5.89
N HIS A 54 -15.37 -9.11 5.62
CA HIS A 54 -16.45 -8.39 6.26
C HIS A 54 -16.44 -8.57 7.79
N GLY A 55 -16.47 -7.45 8.53
CA GLY A 55 -16.49 -7.48 9.99
C GLY A 55 -15.15 -7.74 10.66
N ILE A 56 -14.05 -7.86 9.90
CA ILE A 56 -12.69 -7.94 10.42
C ILE A 56 -11.99 -6.60 10.23
N GLY A 57 -11.77 -5.89 11.34
CA GLY A 57 -10.96 -4.67 11.38
C GLY A 57 -9.57 -4.93 11.94
N ASP A 58 -8.74 -3.88 11.94
CA ASP A 58 -7.31 -3.90 12.29
C ASP A 58 -7.00 -4.69 13.58
N VAL A 59 -7.75 -4.44 14.66
CA VAL A 59 -7.54 -5.10 15.96
C VAL A 59 -7.71 -6.61 15.86
N HIS A 60 -8.78 -7.06 15.21
CA HIS A 60 -9.06 -8.50 15.06
C HIS A 60 -8.09 -9.14 14.08
N ALA A 61 -7.76 -8.45 12.98
CA ALA A 61 -6.78 -8.93 12.01
C ALA A 61 -5.40 -9.13 12.66
N ILE A 62 -4.93 -8.17 13.48
CA ILE A 62 -3.67 -8.28 14.24
C ILE A 62 -3.71 -9.50 15.16
N GLN A 63 -4.79 -9.68 15.93
CA GLN A 63 -4.92 -10.82 16.84
C GLN A 63 -4.92 -12.17 16.11
N LEU A 64 -5.61 -12.24 14.97
CA LEU A 64 -5.67 -13.42 14.12
C LEU A 64 -4.29 -13.77 13.57
N ILE A 65 -3.60 -12.82 12.94
CA ILE A 65 -2.28 -13.07 12.35
C ILE A 65 -1.22 -13.32 13.43
N ALA A 66 -1.29 -12.65 14.58
CA ALA A 66 -0.42 -12.95 15.71
C ALA A 66 -0.57 -14.42 16.18
N LYS A 67 -1.79 -14.95 16.14
CA LYS A 67 -2.11 -16.29 16.62
C LYS A 67 -1.83 -17.39 15.59
N PHE A 68 -2.22 -17.18 14.34
CA PHE A 68 -2.18 -18.19 13.28
C PHE A 68 -0.97 -18.03 12.35
N GLY A 69 -0.27 -16.90 12.40
CA GLY A 69 0.95 -16.65 11.66
C GLY A 69 0.71 -16.23 10.20
N THR A 70 -0.09 -16.99 9.46
CA THR A 70 -0.39 -16.76 8.03
C THR A 70 -1.89 -16.82 7.77
N LEU A 71 -2.35 -16.20 6.68
CA LEU A 71 -3.73 -16.29 6.23
C LEU A 71 -4.11 -17.75 5.92
N GLU A 72 -3.23 -18.51 5.25
CA GLU A 72 -3.50 -19.89 4.86
C GLU A 72 -3.75 -20.78 6.07
N ASN A 73 -2.89 -20.69 7.09
CA ASN A 73 -3.06 -21.46 8.32
C ASN A 73 -4.33 -21.08 9.09
N LEU A 74 -4.70 -19.79 9.08
CA LEU A 74 -5.96 -19.33 9.66
C LEU A 74 -7.16 -19.98 8.96
N LEU A 75 -7.23 -19.89 7.63
CA LEU A 75 -8.35 -20.43 6.84
C LEU A 75 -8.44 -21.95 6.98
N GLU A 76 -7.31 -22.66 6.94
CA GLU A 76 -7.25 -24.10 7.12
C GLU A 76 -7.79 -24.53 8.51
N CYS A 77 -7.38 -23.83 9.57
CA CYS A 77 -7.90 -24.08 10.92
C CYS A 77 -9.42 -23.86 11.00
N VAL A 78 -9.94 -22.82 10.34
CA VAL A 78 -11.36 -22.48 10.35
C VAL A 78 -12.20 -23.55 9.63
N GLU A 79 -11.73 -24.03 8.48
CA GLU A 79 -12.36 -25.10 7.70
C GLU A 79 -12.35 -26.44 8.44
N GLN A 80 -11.20 -26.85 9.01
CA GLN A 80 -11.08 -28.10 9.76
C GLN A 80 -12.06 -28.18 10.94
N VAL A 81 -12.22 -27.08 11.68
CA VAL A 81 -13.18 -27.02 12.80
C VAL A 81 -14.63 -27.15 12.29
N GLU A 82 -14.95 -26.62 11.11
CA GLU A 82 -16.29 -26.74 10.54
C GLU A 82 -16.58 -28.17 10.06
N GLU A 83 -15.62 -28.81 9.37
CA GLU A 83 -15.74 -30.21 8.97
C GLU A 83 -15.93 -31.15 10.16
N GLU A 84 -15.16 -30.98 11.24
CA GLU A 84 -15.27 -31.83 12.42
C GLU A 84 -16.60 -31.63 13.16
N ARG A 85 -17.18 -30.41 13.10
CA ARG A 85 -18.52 -30.12 13.62
C ARG A 85 -19.60 -30.81 12.78
N ILE A 86 -19.52 -30.70 11.46
CA ILE A 86 -20.50 -31.28 10.52
C ILE A 86 -20.49 -32.82 10.59
N ARG A 87 -19.31 -33.43 10.77
CA ARG A 87 -19.17 -34.88 10.96
C ARG A 87 -19.78 -35.39 12.27
N LYS A 88 -19.94 -34.53 13.29
CA LYS A 88 -20.63 -34.84 14.56
C LYS A 88 -22.11 -34.44 14.45
N ASP A 89 -22.92 -35.31 13.85
CA ASP A 89 -24.40 -35.26 13.74
C ASP A 89 -25.07 -33.92 13.35
N VAL A 90 -25.57 -33.89 12.11
CA VAL A 90 -26.40 -32.82 11.52
C VAL A 90 -27.66 -32.48 12.35
N HIS A 91 -28.12 -33.40 13.19
CA HIS A 91 -29.30 -33.21 14.05
C HIS A 91 -28.99 -32.45 15.36
N THR A 92 -27.75 -32.45 15.84
CA THR A 92 -27.36 -31.81 17.11
C THR A 92 -26.81 -30.39 16.91
N LEU A 93 -26.32 -30.08 15.70
CA LEU A 93 -25.68 -28.80 15.36
C LEU A 93 -26.58 -27.57 15.50
N LYS A 94 -27.85 -27.67 15.09
CA LYS A 94 -28.81 -26.55 15.20
C LYS A 94 -29.08 -26.14 16.66
N GLN A 95 -29.00 -27.09 17.61
CA GLN A 95 -29.17 -26.82 19.03
C GLN A 95 -27.85 -26.46 19.74
N ALA A 96 -26.71 -26.92 19.20
CA ALA A 96 -25.38 -26.64 19.74
C ALA A 96 -24.83 -25.24 19.39
N ILE A 97 -25.23 -24.67 18.25
CA ILE A 97 -24.86 -23.29 17.85
C ILE A 97 -25.44 -22.25 18.82
N ALA A 98 -26.58 -22.54 19.47
CA ALA A 98 -27.22 -21.64 20.44
C ALA A 98 -26.80 -21.89 21.91
N SER A 99 -26.11 -22.99 22.24
CA SER A 99 -25.96 -23.44 23.64
C SER A 99 -24.57 -23.85 24.10
N ARG A 100 -23.54 -23.93 23.25
CA ARG A 100 -22.21 -24.37 23.68
C ARG A 100 -21.11 -23.34 23.46
N ASN A 101 -20.54 -22.93 24.60
CA ASN A 101 -19.25 -22.28 24.75
C ASN A 101 -18.19 -22.84 23.79
N SER A 102 -17.75 -21.97 22.89
CA SER A 102 -16.43 -21.71 22.32
C SER A 102 -15.22 -22.55 22.78
N GLN A 103 -15.26 -23.88 22.71
CA GLN A 103 -14.08 -24.73 22.96
C GLN A 103 -13.71 -25.56 21.74
N SER A 104 -13.16 -24.88 20.73
CA SER A 104 -12.27 -25.52 19.77
C SER A 104 -11.15 -24.58 19.30
N PHE A 105 -11.36 -23.26 19.21
CA PHE A 105 -10.25 -22.33 18.91
C PHE A 105 -10.33 -20.96 19.59
N GLY A 106 -11.30 -20.70 20.47
CA GLY A 106 -11.48 -19.39 21.12
C GLY A 106 -11.74 -18.25 20.13
N LEU A 107 -12.17 -18.56 18.89
CA LEU A 107 -12.51 -17.58 17.89
C LEU A 107 -14.01 -17.24 17.97
N ASP A 108 -14.34 -15.96 17.85
CA ASP A 108 -15.73 -15.50 17.85
C ASP A 108 -16.52 -16.17 16.72
N PRO A 109 -17.72 -16.75 16.99
CA PRO A 109 -18.56 -17.36 15.96
C PRO A 109 -18.85 -16.45 14.76
N PHE A 110 -19.01 -15.14 14.98
CA PHE A 110 -19.23 -14.16 13.92
C PHE A 110 -18.00 -14.02 13.02
N LEU A 111 -16.81 -13.90 13.60
CA LEU A 111 -15.55 -13.86 12.85
C LEU A 111 -15.34 -15.15 12.05
N LYS A 112 -15.72 -16.31 12.63
CA LYS A 112 -15.62 -17.59 11.93
C LYS A 112 -16.51 -17.62 10.67
N VAL A 113 -17.76 -17.16 10.79
CA VAL A 113 -18.69 -17.11 9.65
C VAL A 113 -18.17 -16.16 8.56
N ALA A 114 -17.66 -14.99 8.96
CA ALA A 114 -17.07 -14.04 8.02
C ALA A 114 -15.84 -14.61 7.27
N LEU A 115 -14.93 -15.29 7.98
CA LEU A 115 -13.76 -15.91 7.36
C LEU A 115 -14.15 -17.02 6.38
N LEU A 116 -15.21 -17.79 6.67
CA LEU A 116 -15.71 -18.83 5.77
C LEU A 116 -16.41 -18.23 4.54
N SER A 117 -17.18 -17.16 4.69
CA SER A 117 -17.88 -16.55 3.56
C SER A 117 -16.92 -15.83 2.60
N ASP A 118 -15.88 -15.21 3.15
CA ASP A 118 -14.98 -14.32 2.42
C ASP A 118 -13.57 -14.92 2.25
N ALA A 119 -13.41 -16.24 2.41
CA ALA A 119 -12.11 -16.91 2.31
C ALA A 119 -11.41 -16.61 0.97
N GLU A 120 -12.14 -16.72 -0.14
CA GLU A 120 -11.61 -16.43 -1.48
C GLU A 120 -11.28 -14.94 -1.65
N LEU A 121 -12.09 -14.05 -1.05
CA LEU A 121 -11.81 -12.61 -1.06
C LEU A 121 -10.49 -12.31 -0.35
N ALA A 122 -10.27 -12.90 0.82
CA ALA A 122 -9.02 -12.72 1.56
C ALA A 122 -7.81 -13.21 0.76
N ARG A 123 -7.91 -14.35 0.06
CA ARG A 123 -6.84 -14.87 -0.82
C ARG A 123 -6.53 -13.91 -1.94
N LEU A 124 -7.56 -13.42 -2.64
CA LEU A 124 -7.38 -12.44 -3.73
C LEU A 124 -6.80 -11.13 -3.22
N SER A 125 -7.26 -10.63 -2.07
CA SER A 125 -6.73 -9.42 -1.45
C SER A 125 -5.28 -9.58 -1.02
N LYS A 126 -4.89 -10.78 -0.56
CA LYS A 126 -3.48 -11.11 -0.30
C LYS A 126 -2.66 -11.00 -1.57
N ASP A 127 -3.09 -11.65 -2.66
CA ASP A 127 -2.36 -11.63 -3.94
C ASP A 127 -2.20 -10.21 -4.49
N LEU A 128 -3.23 -9.37 -4.34
CA LEU A 128 -3.19 -7.96 -4.74
C LEU A 128 -2.24 -7.12 -3.88
N ALA A 129 -2.14 -7.41 -2.58
CA ALA A 129 -1.29 -6.70 -1.65
C ALA A 129 0.19 -7.12 -1.72
N ILE A 130 0.52 -8.21 -2.44
CA ILE A 130 1.91 -8.64 -2.63
C ILE A 130 2.60 -7.65 -3.58
N LEU A 131 3.51 -6.86 -3.03
CA LEU A 131 4.45 -6.08 -3.82
C LEU A 131 5.44 -7.03 -4.50
N ARG A 132 5.38 -7.07 -5.84
CA ARG A 132 6.39 -7.77 -6.65
C ARG A 132 7.67 -6.93 -6.69
N CYS A 133 8.65 -7.34 -5.90
CA CYS A 133 9.98 -6.71 -5.86
C CYS A 133 11.00 -7.42 -6.76
N ASP A 134 10.56 -8.42 -7.53
CA ASP A 134 11.38 -9.30 -8.37
C ASP A 134 11.43 -8.86 -9.83
N LEU A 135 11.43 -7.54 -10.07
CA LEU A 135 11.54 -7.02 -11.42
C LEU A 135 12.89 -7.48 -12.03
N PRO A 136 12.90 -8.18 -13.16
CA PRO A 136 14.14 -8.72 -13.70
C PRO A 136 15.15 -7.61 -14.00
N SER A 137 16.42 -7.82 -13.66
CA SER A 137 17.48 -6.82 -13.83
C SER A 137 17.65 -6.35 -15.28
N TYR A 138 17.23 -7.16 -16.26
CA TYR A 138 17.22 -6.76 -17.66
C TYR A 138 16.12 -5.75 -18.03
N MET A 139 15.03 -5.66 -17.23
CA MET A 139 13.97 -4.67 -17.44
C MET A 139 14.33 -3.32 -16.80
N VAL A 140 14.99 -3.34 -15.65
CA VAL A 140 15.46 -2.15 -14.94
C VAL A 140 16.95 -2.33 -14.64
N PRO A 141 17.83 -1.96 -15.59
CA PRO A 141 19.28 -2.13 -15.46
C PRO A 141 19.93 -1.02 -14.61
N PHE A 142 19.19 -0.47 -13.64
CA PHE A 142 19.60 0.67 -12.82
C PHE A 142 19.66 0.22 -11.35
N VAL A 143 20.72 0.60 -10.63
CA VAL A 143 20.77 0.49 -9.16
C VAL A 143 20.15 1.74 -8.52
N PRO A 144 19.74 1.72 -7.23
CA PRO A 144 19.17 2.91 -6.57
C PRO A 144 20.05 4.17 -6.71
N ASP A 145 21.36 4.01 -6.69
CA ASP A 145 22.32 5.12 -6.88
C ASP A 145 22.27 5.72 -8.30
N ASP A 146 21.81 4.95 -9.30
CA ASP A 146 21.63 5.43 -10.68
C ASP A 146 20.36 6.28 -10.88
N LEU A 147 19.44 6.24 -9.91
CA LEU A 147 18.16 6.95 -9.92
C LEU A 147 18.25 8.35 -9.29
N ILE A 148 19.47 8.87 -9.13
CA ILE A 148 19.71 10.26 -8.81
C ILE A 148 19.49 11.07 -10.09
N PHE A 149 18.40 11.84 -10.11
CA PHE A 149 17.98 12.64 -11.26
C PHE A 149 18.38 14.11 -11.06
N GLU A 150 19.54 14.49 -11.60
CA GLU A 150 20.06 15.86 -11.49
C GLU A 150 19.86 16.66 -12.78
N LYS A 151 19.13 17.77 -12.70
CA LYS A 151 19.06 18.74 -13.81
C LYS A 151 20.16 19.80 -13.68
N PRO A 152 20.77 20.26 -14.79
CA PRO A 152 20.41 20.02 -16.19
C PRO A 152 21.13 18.84 -16.86
N GLU A 153 21.94 18.09 -16.11
CA GLU A 153 22.83 17.05 -16.63
C GLU A 153 22.06 15.82 -17.13
N ASP A 154 20.90 15.54 -16.54
CA ASP A 154 19.98 14.49 -16.97
C ASP A 154 18.87 15.05 -17.91
N GLY A 155 18.84 14.53 -19.13
CA GLY A 155 17.77 14.79 -20.11
C GLY A 155 16.43 14.11 -19.76
N GLY A 156 16.38 13.31 -18.70
CA GLY A 156 15.24 12.49 -18.27
C GLY A 156 15.16 11.14 -18.97
N GLU A 157 16.22 10.72 -19.69
CA GLU A 157 16.22 9.44 -20.42
C GLU A 157 16.11 8.26 -19.47
N LYS A 158 16.90 8.25 -18.38
CA LYS A 158 16.85 7.23 -17.33
C LYS A 158 15.45 7.12 -16.71
N PHE A 159 14.86 8.28 -16.38
CA PHE A 159 13.52 8.37 -15.81
C PHE A 159 12.45 7.84 -16.78
N THR A 160 12.57 8.16 -18.08
CA THR A 160 11.65 7.70 -19.12
C THR A 160 11.76 6.19 -19.33
N SER A 161 12.98 5.66 -19.36
CA SER A 161 13.24 4.22 -19.46
C SER A 161 12.65 3.46 -18.27
N LEU A 162 12.84 3.96 -17.05
CA LEU A 162 12.25 3.38 -15.84
C LEU A 162 10.72 3.34 -15.92
N LEU A 163 10.08 4.46 -16.26
CA LEU A 163 8.63 4.53 -16.39
C LEU A 163 8.07 3.61 -17.48
N THR A 164 8.81 3.44 -18.57
CA THR A 164 8.44 2.53 -19.67
C THR A 164 8.55 1.06 -19.23
N ALA A 165 9.59 0.71 -18.47
CA ALA A 165 9.76 -0.63 -17.90
C ALA A 165 8.64 -0.97 -16.91
N ILE A 166 8.27 -0.03 -16.03
CA ILE A 166 7.13 -0.17 -15.11
C ILE A 166 5.82 -0.41 -15.88
N SER A 167 5.60 0.35 -16.97
CA SER A 167 4.41 0.17 -17.83
C SER A 167 4.35 -1.21 -18.48
N ALA A 168 5.48 -1.73 -18.95
CA ALA A 168 5.56 -3.06 -19.55
C ALA A 168 5.23 -4.18 -18.55
N TYR A 169 5.43 -3.94 -17.26
CA TYR A 169 5.17 -4.89 -16.18
C TYR A 169 3.75 -4.77 -15.58
N ALA A 170 3.04 -3.67 -15.85
CA ALA A 170 1.72 -3.38 -15.28
C ALA A 170 0.58 -4.15 -15.97
N GLU A 171 0.71 -5.48 -16.13
CA GLU A 171 -0.26 -6.36 -16.81
C GLU A 171 -1.73 -5.90 -16.62
N GLY A 172 -2.37 -5.44 -17.71
CA GLY A 172 -3.78 -5.02 -17.71
C GLY A 172 -4.07 -3.55 -17.38
N PHE A 173 -3.09 -2.74 -16.98
CA PHE A 173 -3.25 -1.30 -16.71
C PHE A 173 -2.32 -0.44 -17.58
N SER A 174 -2.89 0.52 -18.32
CA SER A 174 -2.08 1.48 -19.09
C SER A 174 -1.51 2.57 -18.17
N ALA A 175 -0.19 2.56 -17.99
CA ALA A 175 0.52 3.63 -17.28
C ALA A 175 0.72 4.90 -18.12
N ASP A 176 0.22 4.95 -19.37
CA ASP A 176 0.52 6.01 -20.34
C ASP A 176 0.16 7.41 -19.84
N ASN A 177 -0.95 7.56 -19.12
CA ASN A 177 -1.37 8.84 -18.58
C ASN A 177 -0.39 9.36 -17.51
N ILE A 178 0.13 8.47 -16.67
CA ILE A 178 1.12 8.77 -15.65
C ILE A 178 2.44 9.16 -16.31
N ILE A 179 2.86 8.39 -17.31
CA ILE A 179 4.08 8.65 -18.09
C ILE A 179 4.01 10.03 -18.74
N ARG A 180 2.92 10.33 -19.45
CA ARG A 180 2.71 11.64 -20.10
C ARG A 180 2.75 12.79 -19.10
N ARG A 181 2.13 12.62 -17.94
CA ARG A 181 2.12 13.64 -16.89
C ARG A 181 3.51 13.84 -16.30
N ALA A 182 4.23 12.76 -16.01
CA ALA A 182 5.58 12.81 -15.48
C ALA A 182 6.55 13.49 -16.45
N LEU A 183 6.52 13.13 -17.74
CA LEU A 183 7.31 13.78 -18.79
C LEU A 183 6.99 15.26 -18.96
N TYR A 184 5.71 15.63 -18.87
CA TYR A 184 5.29 17.03 -18.91
C TYR A 184 5.89 17.83 -17.74
N LEU A 185 5.81 17.29 -16.52
CA LEU A 185 6.36 17.94 -15.33
C LEU A 185 7.90 18.05 -15.42
N TRP A 186 8.57 16.99 -15.89
CA TRP A 186 10.01 16.99 -16.12
C TRP A 186 10.45 18.11 -17.08
N LYS A 187 9.76 18.29 -18.21
CA LYS A 187 10.02 19.37 -19.16
C LYS A 187 9.68 20.76 -18.60
N LYS A 188 8.67 20.86 -17.74
CA LYS A 188 8.27 22.13 -17.12
C LYS A 188 9.34 22.64 -16.14
N LEU A 189 10.03 21.75 -15.42
CA LEU A 189 11.16 22.10 -14.55
C LEU A 189 12.25 22.82 -15.35
N GLU A 190 12.53 22.39 -16.58
CA GLU A 190 13.51 23.00 -17.49
C GLU A 190 13.20 24.49 -17.79
N LYS A 191 11.94 24.81 -18.07
CA LYS A 191 11.53 26.20 -18.36
C LYS A 191 11.73 27.12 -17.16
N GLN A 192 11.39 26.66 -15.96
CA GLN A 192 11.52 27.47 -14.75
C GLN A 192 12.98 27.75 -14.39
N THR A 193 13.89 26.79 -14.61
CA THR A 193 15.33 26.98 -14.39
C THR A 193 15.92 28.00 -15.38
N VAL A 194 15.56 27.90 -16.66
CA VAL A 194 16.02 28.85 -17.71
C VAL A 194 15.47 30.25 -17.48
N ASP A 195 14.18 30.39 -17.14
CA ASP A 195 13.55 31.69 -16.87
C ASP A 195 14.18 32.39 -15.65
N THR A 196 14.51 31.62 -14.61
CA THR A 196 15.18 32.13 -13.40
C THR A 196 16.62 32.60 -13.68
N ILE A 197 17.37 31.86 -14.50
CA ILE A 197 18.72 32.26 -14.93
C ILE A 197 18.63 33.52 -15.81
N HIS A 198 17.68 33.57 -16.75
CA HIS A 198 17.52 34.71 -17.65
C HIS A 198 17.13 35.99 -16.90
N GLN A 199 16.27 35.91 -15.88
CA GLN A 199 15.93 37.03 -15.00
C GLN A 199 17.12 37.51 -14.15
N LYS A 200 17.96 36.60 -13.65
CA LYS A 200 19.18 36.95 -12.90
C LYS A 200 20.24 37.63 -13.79
N VAL A 201 20.42 37.18 -15.02
CA VAL A 201 21.36 37.80 -15.98
C VAL A 201 20.89 39.20 -16.38
N VAL A 202 19.60 39.36 -16.73
CA VAL A 202 19.04 40.66 -17.13
C VAL A 202 19.05 41.68 -15.99
N SER A 203 18.90 41.23 -14.74
CA SER A 203 18.99 42.11 -13.56
C SER A 203 20.43 42.45 -13.16
N ALA A 204 21.42 41.65 -13.54
CA ALA A 204 22.84 41.94 -13.35
C ALA A 204 23.35 42.96 -14.38
N ASP A 205 22.98 42.84 -15.65
CA ASP A 205 23.35 43.80 -16.71
C ASP A 205 22.83 45.21 -16.41
N LYS A 206 21.57 45.32 -15.96
CA LYS A 206 20.98 46.62 -15.57
C LYS A 206 21.66 47.31 -14.39
N ARG A 207 22.46 46.61 -13.58
CA ARG A 207 23.24 47.20 -12.47
C ARG A 207 24.63 47.68 -12.90
N LEU A 208 25.11 47.28 -14.07
CA LEU A 208 26.40 47.72 -14.61
C LEU A 208 26.24 48.98 -15.49
N GLU A 209 25.03 49.28 -15.95
CA GLU A 209 24.69 50.47 -16.76
C GLU A 209 24.13 51.66 -15.93
N SER A 210 24.05 51.55 -14.60
CA SER A 210 23.61 52.61 -13.67
C SER A 210 24.73 53.09 -12.77
#